data_AF-A0A7S2A3G7-F1
#
_entry.id   AF-A0A7S2A3G7-F1
#
_cell.length_a   1.000
_cell.length_b   1.000
_cell.length_c   1.000
_cell.angle_alpha   90.00
_cell.angle_beta   90.00
_cell.angle_gamma   90.00
#
_symmetry.space_group_name_H-M   'P 1'
#
loop_
_entity.id
_entity.type
_entity.pdbx_description
1 polymer ?
#
loop_
_entity_poly.entity_id
_entity_poly.type
_entity_poly.pdbx_seq_one_letter_code
_entity_poly.pdbx_strand_id
1 'polypeptide(L)'
;MGFRILTSFSTSLDSFTSYFCFRKILSRALEECVKTAPKDPRAKLRRDSVSSAGSRRSWCRRSSDASCASLTSDADDELFTSEEDHTVAHAEYLYENKFLDMTDQLMLGYILPDLFDERLISLLHGQNPNTLTKGICKTLLKILKPIQPVMLMFDSDGEGDMDSPSWNLLSELMQTSIAEGLRLFVTVASRKMPTVPYAIMDLVYEVKLLPLEKDDTEMYVRALLGLPSNGDNLGVDKDVIDVVYERAEGCPLFTERVVSYAQDNNIFVFDESRNTVALDVGGDIDGNNTAADRLPLDIVDIVLEALNGLPPELWDVLKIASCIGYSFDINIYEALESGLGFQSRLAHLEEMFEIFERLGDGRYQWKHRAVYEAVRSVIITNERVEIHAMISEEIEKAENESRKQDGKGLNDSVLRARHCVLADKFDSALQMYMSAGKRAEERFNFSEAEVMYRQAIDCIKRAGSDVVAGVLFSPKD
;
A
#
# COMPACT_ATOMS: atom_id res chain seq x y z
N MET A 1 -3.48 9.60 27.43
CA MET A 1 -2.79 8.55 26.64
C MET A 1 -3.60 8.36 25.38
N GLY A 2 -3.00 8.57 24.21
CA GLY A 2 -3.65 8.33 22.91
C GLY A 2 -3.67 6.84 22.55
N PHE A 3 -4.34 6.51 21.44
CA PHE A 3 -4.29 5.18 20.83
C PHE A 3 -2.89 4.88 20.28
N ARG A 4 -2.48 3.60 20.33
CA ARG A 4 -1.48 3.09 19.38
C ARG A 4 -2.17 2.82 18.06
N ILE A 5 -1.72 3.50 17.02
CA ILE A 5 -2.31 3.42 15.69
C ILE A 5 -1.53 2.37 14.90
N LEU A 6 -2.24 1.36 14.42
CA LEU A 6 -1.73 0.34 13.51
C LEU A 6 -2.44 0.55 12.17
N THR A 7 -1.68 0.88 11.14
CA THR A 7 -2.20 1.21 9.82
C THR A 7 -1.88 0.11 8.82
N SER A 8 -2.83 -0.17 7.95
CA SER A 8 -2.63 -1.01 6.79
C SER A 8 -3.17 -0.32 5.56
N PHE A 9 -2.37 -0.35 4.50
CA PHE A 9 -2.75 0.11 3.18
C PHE A 9 -2.73 -1.08 2.24
N SER A 10 -3.88 -1.33 1.61
CA SER A 10 -4.08 -2.39 0.62
C SER A 10 -4.19 -1.78 -0.78
N THR A 11 -3.48 -2.33 -1.75
CA THR A 11 -3.76 -2.01 -3.14
C THR A 11 -4.75 -3.02 -3.70
N SER A 12 -5.37 -2.68 -4.82
CA SER A 12 -6.16 -3.62 -5.58
C SER A 12 -5.31 -4.84 -5.92
N LEU A 13 -4.01 -4.69 -6.22
CA LEU A 13 -3.08 -5.78 -6.55
C LEU A 13 -2.97 -6.81 -5.41
N ASP A 14 -3.07 -6.36 -4.17
CA ASP A 14 -2.93 -7.18 -2.98
C ASP A 14 -4.21 -7.94 -2.56
N SER A 15 -5.37 -7.51 -3.07
CA SER A 15 -6.71 -7.90 -2.60
C SER A 15 -7.10 -9.38 -2.79
N PHE A 16 -6.25 -10.19 -3.42
CA PHE A 16 -6.58 -11.58 -3.74
C PHE A 16 -6.02 -12.59 -2.73
N THR A 17 -5.09 -12.19 -1.86
CA THR A 17 -4.60 -13.06 -0.79
C THR A 17 -5.39 -12.80 0.49
N SER A 18 -5.85 -13.85 1.17
CA SER A 18 -6.65 -13.64 2.39
C SER A 18 -5.83 -13.01 3.50
N TYR A 19 -6.49 -12.22 4.33
CA TYR A 19 -5.87 -11.53 5.47
C TYR A 19 -4.77 -10.55 5.09
N PHE A 20 -4.64 -10.17 3.82
CA PHE A 20 -3.57 -9.29 3.37
C PHE A 20 -3.54 -7.99 4.18
N CYS A 21 -4.70 -7.36 4.36
CA CYS A 21 -4.80 -6.12 5.12
C CYS A 21 -4.37 -6.28 6.59
N PHE A 22 -4.39 -7.50 7.15
CA PHE A 22 -3.90 -7.78 8.49
C PHE A 22 -2.39 -8.01 8.57
N ARG A 23 -1.68 -8.24 7.45
CA ARG A 23 -0.22 -8.47 7.46
C ARG A 23 0.55 -7.31 8.08
N LYS A 24 0.31 -6.09 7.57
CA LYS A 24 0.94 -4.86 8.08
C LYS A 24 0.54 -4.57 9.52
N ILE A 25 -0.76 -4.73 9.84
CA ILE A 25 -1.26 -4.59 11.22
C ILE A 25 -0.50 -5.52 12.17
N LEU A 26 -0.38 -6.79 11.79
CA LEU A 26 0.21 -7.81 12.63
C LEU A 26 1.71 -7.64 12.78
N SER A 27 2.44 -7.35 11.70
CA SER A 27 3.87 -7.04 11.76
C SER A 27 4.14 -5.90 12.74
N ARG A 28 3.41 -4.78 12.61
CA ARG A 28 3.58 -3.64 13.51
C ARG A 28 3.12 -3.94 14.95
N ALA A 29 2.06 -4.73 15.11
CA ALA A 29 1.59 -5.16 16.42
C ALA A 29 2.64 -6.02 17.14
N LEU A 30 3.31 -6.92 16.44
CA LEU A 30 4.39 -7.76 16.97
C LEU A 30 5.56 -6.89 17.46
N GLU A 31 6.00 -5.92 16.64
CA GLU A 31 7.05 -4.98 17.01
C GLU A 31 6.70 -4.19 18.29
N GLU A 32 5.50 -3.60 18.34
CA GLU A 32 5.02 -2.87 19.52
C GLU A 32 4.84 -3.77 20.74
N CYS A 33 4.42 -5.02 20.54
CA CYS A 33 4.31 -6.02 21.60
C CYS A 33 5.69 -6.37 22.15
N VAL A 34 6.71 -6.53 21.32
CA VAL A 34 8.10 -6.76 21.78
C VAL A 34 8.63 -5.58 22.57
N LYS A 35 8.36 -4.34 22.15
CA LYS A 35 8.74 -3.13 22.89
C LYS A 35 8.08 -3.02 24.26
N THR A 36 6.90 -3.61 24.44
CA THR A 36 6.10 -3.55 25.67
C THR A 36 6.19 -4.79 26.54
N ALA A 37 6.62 -5.92 25.98
CA ALA A 37 6.79 -7.16 26.72
C ALA A 37 7.86 -6.96 27.81
N PRO A 38 7.61 -7.47 29.04
CA PRO A 38 8.58 -7.37 30.11
C PRO A 38 9.86 -8.11 29.71
N LYS A 39 10.99 -7.38 29.64
CA LYS A 39 12.31 -7.97 29.41
C LYS A 39 12.63 -8.93 30.56
N ASP A 40 12.74 -10.23 30.29
CA ASP A 40 13.21 -11.18 31.32
C ASP A 40 14.62 -10.76 31.78
N PRO A 41 14.85 -10.50 33.08
CA PRO A 41 16.19 -10.20 33.60
C PRO A 41 17.23 -11.30 33.31
N ARG A 42 16.82 -12.52 32.95
CA ARG A 42 17.73 -13.61 32.51
C ARG A 42 18.19 -13.50 31.05
N ALA A 43 17.55 -12.68 30.21
CA ALA A 43 17.96 -12.50 28.82
C ALA A 43 19.30 -11.74 28.68
N LYS A 44 19.68 -10.96 29.71
CA LYS A 44 21.00 -10.29 29.76
C LYS A 44 22.16 -11.30 29.87
N LEU A 45 21.95 -12.42 30.55
CA LEU A 45 22.97 -13.48 30.72
C LEU A 45 23.19 -14.35 29.47
N ARG A 46 22.28 -14.31 28.48
CA ARG A 46 22.49 -15.02 27.20
C ARG A 46 23.28 -14.20 26.18
N ARG A 47 23.11 -12.87 26.15
CA ARG A 47 23.93 -11.97 25.30
C ARG A 47 25.42 -12.06 25.63
N ASP A 48 25.75 -12.21 26.91
CA ASP A 48 27.15 -12.34 27.36
C ASP A 48 27.75 -13.75 27.16
N SER A 49 26.94 -14.74 26.74
CA SER A 49 27.39 -16.13 26.52
C SER A 49 27.48 -16.54 25.04
N VAL A 50 26.87 -15.77 24.13
CA VAL A 50 26.99 -15.98 22.67
C VAL A 50 28.25 -15.31 22.11
N SER A 51 28.88 -14.41 22.86
CA SER A 51 30.19 -13.82 22.51
C SER A 51 31.38 -14.76 22.74
N SER A 52 31.20 -16.00 23.24
CA SER A 52 32.31 -16.89 23.60
C SER A 52 32.21 -18.35 23.14
N ALA A 53 31.48 -18.67 22.06
CA ALA A 53 31.54 -20.03 21.50
C ALA A 53 31.35 -20.08 19.98
N GLY A 54 32.46 -20.34 19.27
CA GLY A 54 32.41 -21.20 18.09
C GLY A 54 32.39 -20.53 16.72
N SER A 55 33.54 -19.99 16.32
CA SER A 55 33.97 -19.82 14.93
C SER A 55 33.50 -20.95 13.99
N ARG A 56 32.72 -20.61 12.96
CA ARG A 56 32.84 -21.21 11.62
C ARG A 56 32.90 -20.10 10.57
N ARG A 57 34.10 -19.59 10.35
CA ARG A 57 34.46 -18.83 9.15
C ARG A 57 34.70 -19.77 7.98
N SER A 58 34.06 -19.52 6.84
CA SER A 58 34.69 -19.61 5.52
C SER A 58 33.96 -18.70 4.54
N TRP A 59 34.56 -17.95 3.64
CA TRP A 59 35.94 -17.64 3.26
C TRP A 59 35.75 -16.45 2.31
N CYS A 60 36.39 -15.29 2.54
CA CYS A 60 36.68 -14.38 1.44
C CYS A 60 37.96 -13.60 1.76
N ARG A 61 38.88 -13.65 0.80
CA ARG A 61 40.28 -13.27 0.91
C ARG A 61 40.44 -11.75 0.99
N ARG A 62 41.45 -11.35 1.76
CA ARG A 62 42.01 -10.00 1.86
C ARG A 62 42.66 -9.55 0.54
N SER A 63 42.55 -8.26 0.25
CA SER A 63 43.69 -7.43 -0.17
C SER A 63 43.63 -6.09 0.54
N SER A 64 44.78 -5.69 1.07
CA SER A 64 45.06 -4.51 1.89
C SER A 64 45.34 -3.28 1.02
N ASP A 65 45.05 -2.07 1.53
CA ASP A 65 46.09 -1.11 1.95
C ASP A 65 45.51 0.21 2.54
N ALA A 66 45.99 0.49 3.75
CA ALA A 66 46.39 1.77 4.39
C ALA A 66 45.49 3.04 4.42
N SER A 67 44.97 3.30 5.64
CA SER A 67 45.09 4.52 6.47
C SER A 67 44.63 5.90 5.94
N CYS A 68 43.73 6.58 6.67
CA CYS A 68 44.07 7.44 7.81
C CYS A 68 42.81 7.92 8.54
N ALA A 69 42.98 8.34 9.80
CA ALA A 69 41.98 8.52 10.84
C ALA A 69 41.04 9.74 10.70
N SER A 70 39.83 9.64 11.26
CA SER A 70 39.40 10.51 12.37
C SER A 70 38.15 9.97 13.07
N LEU A 71 38.19 10.02 14.40
CA LEU A 71 37.18 9.57 15.36
C LEU A 71 36.04 10.60 15.46
N THR A 72 34.79 10.16 15.32
CA THR A 72 33.64 10.68 16.10
C THR A 72 32.46 9.69 16.04
N SER A 73 31.94 9.37 17.24
CA SER A 73 30.67 8.69 17.60
C SER A 73 30.43 7.25 17.15
N ASP A 74 31.03 6.31 17.90
CA ASP A 74 30.56 4.93 18.02
C ASP A 74 29.24 4.89 18.84
N ALA A 75 28.10 4.77 18.15
CA ALA A 75 26.88 4.08 18.62
C ALA A 75 25.75 4.32 17.61
N ASP A 76 25.79 3.71 16.42
CA ASP A 76 24.65 3.56 15.51
C ASP A 76 25.04 2.63 14.32
N ASP A 77 25.56 1.43 14.63
CA ASP A 77 25.96 0.48 13.59
C ASP A 77 25.64 -0.95 14.04
N GLU A 78 24.36 -1.32 14.04
CA GLU A 78 23.93 -2.72 14.04
C GLU A 78 22.87 -2.96 12.96
N LEU A 79 23.38 -3.48 11.83
CA LEU A 79 22.77 -4.38 10.85
C LEU A 79 21.41 -3.99 10.24
N PHE A 80 21.50 -3.54 9.00
CA PHE A 80 20.47 -3.56 7.98
C PHE A 80 19.93 -4.98 7.73
N THR A 81 18.66 -5.20 8.03
CA THR A 81 17.81 -6.31 7.57
C THR A 81 16.44 -5.75 7.23
N SER A 82 15.73 -6.30 6.25
CA SER A 82 14.43 -5.78 5.78
C SER A 82 13.34 -5.90 6.87
N GLU A 83 12.27 -5.09 6.81
CA GLU A 83 11.08 -5.23 7.67
C GLU A 83 10.51 -6.67 7.75
N GLU A 84 10.70 -7.49 6.71
CA GLU A 84 10.32 -8.90 6.65
C GLU A 84 11.15 -9.75 7.62
N ASP A 85 12.48 -9.57 7.64
CA ASP A 85 13.39 -10.23 8.59
C ASP A 85 13.09 -9.81 10.04
N HIS A 86 12.73 -8.54 10.25
CA HIS A 86 12.34 -8.05 11.56
C HIS A 86 11.03 -8.69 12.05
N THR A 87 10.04 -8.88 11.18
CA THR A 87 8.75 -9.47 11.56
C THR A 87 8.91 -10.90 12.08
N VAL A 88 9.69 -11.73 11.38
CA VAL A 88 10.00 -13.09 11.81
C VAL A 88 10.74 -13.08 13.15
N ALA A 89 11.76 -12.24 13.28
CA ALA A 89 12.52 -12.10 14.52
C ALA A 89 11.65 -11.67 15.72
N HIS A 90 10.69 -10.76 15.52
CA HIS A 90 9.75 -10.36 16.58
C HIS A 90 8.84 -11.52 17.01
N ALA A 91 8.31 -12.29 16.06
CA ALA A 91 7.47 -13.45 16.37
C ALA A 91 8.25 -14.56 17.10
N GLU A 92 9.48 -14.85 16.63
CA GLU A 92 10.39 -15.80 17.28
C GLU A 92 10.75 -15.35 18.69
N TYR A 93 11.08 -14.07 18.89
CA TYR A 93 11.35 -13.53 20.22
C TYR A 93 10.18 -13.77 21.18
N LEU A 94 8.94 -13.47 20.77
CA LEU A 94 7.77 -13.68 21.62
C LEU A 94 7.52 -15.17 21.92
N TYR A 95 7.81 -16.07 20.98
CA TYR A 95 7.74 -17.51 21.18
C TYR A 95 8.82 -18.01 22.15
N GLU A 96 10.08 -17.59 21.97
CA GLU A 96 11.20 -17.96 22.85
C GLU A 96 10.98 -17.50 24.29
N ASN A 97 10.34 -16.34 24.47
CA ASN A 97 9.96 -15.79 25.77
C ASN A 97 8.65 -16.38 26.32
N LYS A 98 8.07 -17.40 25.67
CA LYS A 98 6.83 -18.10 26.06
C LYS A 98 5.60 -17.19 26.14
N PHE A 99 5.64 -16.06 25.45
CA PHE A 99 4.47 -15.20 25.29
C PHE A 99 3.51 -15.78 24.24
N LEU A 100 4.08 -16.34 23.17
CA LEU A 100 3.38 -17.10 22.15
C LEU A 100 3.70 -18.59 22.27
N ASP A 101 2.73 -19.44 21.95
CA ASP A 101 2.92 -20.89 21.85
C ASP A 101 2.97 -21.37 20.38
N MET A 102 3.12 -22.68 20.18
CA MET A 102 3.22 -23.27 18.84
C MET A 102 1.91 -23.13 18.04
N THR A 103 0.76 -23.08 18.73
CA THR A 103 -0.53 -22.83 18.09
C THR A 103 -0.62 -21.37 17.66
N ASP A 104 -0.11 -20.44 18.45
CA ASP A 104 -0.04 -19.03 18.07
C ASP A 104 0.84 -18.84 16.83
N GLN A 105 2.03 -19.46 16.77
CA GLN A 105 2.88 -19.40 15.58
C GLN A 105 2.15 -19.92 14.33
N LEU A 106 1.42 -21.02 14.46
CA LEU A 106 0.58 -21.56 13.40
C LEU A 106 -0.49 -20.57 12.93
N MET A 107 -1.19 -19.91 13.86
CA MET A 107 -2.22 -18.92 13.56
C MET A 107 -1.64 -17.64 12.95
N LEU A 108 -0.44 -17.23 13.37
CA LEU A 108 0.27 -16.10 12.77
C LEU A 108 0.71 -16.39 11.34
N GLY A 109 1.15 -17.63 11.08
CA GLY A 109 1.49 -18.11 9.74
C GLY A 109 0.38 -17.86 8.72
N TYR A 110 -0.89 -18.05 9.13
CA TYR A 110 -2.04 -17.83 8.24
C TYR A 110 -2.15 -16.42 7.69
N ILE A 111 -1.72 -15.43 8.48
CA ILE A 111 -1.71 -14.03 8.05
C ILE A 111 -0.37 -13.71 7.39
N LEU A 112 0.74 -14.10 8.02
CA LEU A 112 2.12 -13.85 7.61
C LEU A 112 2.76 -15.14 7.09
N PRO A 113 2.74 -15.39 5.77
CA PRO A 113 3.18 -16.66 5.21
C PRO A 113 4.62 -17.04 5.55
N ASP A 114 5.49 -16.06 5.82
CA ASP A 114 6.90 -16.27 6.14
C ASP A 114 7.11 -16.95 7.50
N LEU A 115 6.09 -16.94 8.36
CA LEU A 115 6.08 -17.66 9.63
C LEU A 115 5.65 -19.14 9.49
N PHE A 116 5.25 -19.60 8.30
CA PHE A 116 4.87 -21.00 8.09
C PHE A 116 6.06 -21.94 7.86
N ASP A 117 6.03 -23.08 8.55
CA ASP A 117 6.83 -24.29 8.27
C ASP A 117 5.89 -25.39 7.72
N GLU A 118 6.32 -26.21 6.76
CA GLU A 118 5.54 -27.35 6.24
C GLU A 118 5.02 -28.28 7.34
N ARG A 119 5.77 -28.39 8.45
CA ARG A 119 5.37 -29.17 9.63
C ARG A 119 4.11 -28.63 10.29
N LEU A 120 3.92 -27.31 10.28
CA LEU A 120 2.77 -26.62 10.85
C LEU A 120 1.50 -26.86 10.03
N ILE A 121 1.61 -27.01 8.71
CA ILE A 121 0.47 -27.24 7.80
C ILE A 121 -0.26 -28.55 8.14
N SER A 122 0.47 -29.60 8.52
CA SER A 122 -0.12 -30.88 8.91
C SER A 122 -1.09 -30.79 10.12
N LEU A 123 -0.90 -29.78 10.99
CA LEU A 123 -1.72 -29.57 12.19
C LEU A 123 -3.09 -28.94 11.87
N LEU A 124 -3.28 -28.48 10.63
CA LEU A 124 -4.48 -27.80 10.17
C LEU A 124 -5.49 -28.74 9.53
N HIS A 125 -5.08 -29.99 9.28
CA HIS A 125 -5.94 -30.99 8.66
C HIS A 125 -7.23 -31.20 9.48
N GLY A 126 -8.38 -31.01 8.81
CA GLY A 126 -9.70 -31.24 9.37
C GLY A 126 -10.24 -30.10 10.25
N GLN A 127 -9.54 -28.97 10.37
CA GLN A 127 -10.04 -27.79 11.06
C GLN A 127 -11.14 -27.10 10.21
N ASN A 128 -12.23 -26.71 10.86
CA ASN A 128 -13.26 -25.88 10.24
C ASN A 128 -12.73 -24.43 10.09
N PRO A 129 -12.97 -23.75 8.95
CA PRO A 129 -12.61 -22.33 8.77
C PRO A 129 -12.99 -21.42 9.94
N ASN A 130 -14.16 -21.61 10.53
CA ASN A 130 -14.61 -20.82 11.69
C ASN A 130 -13.73 -21.06 12.93
N THR A 131 -13.25 -22.29 13.13
CA THR A 131 -12.33 -22.61 14.23
C THR A 131 -10.98 -21.95 14.00
N LEU A 132 -10.52 -21.91 12.75
CA LEU A 132 -9.28 -21.22 12.37
C LEU A 132 -9.39 -19.71 12.62
N THR A 133 -10.44 -19.05 12.12
CA THR A 133 -10.69 -17.62 12.38
C THR A 133 -10.71 -17.30 13.87
N LYS A 134 -11.33 -18.15 14.69
CA LYS A 134 -11.32 -18.02 16.16
C LYS A 134 -9.94 -18.21 16.77
N GLY A 135 -9.14 -19.14 16.25
CA GLY A 135 -7.75 -19.33 16.66
C GLY A 135 -6.91 -18.09 16.37
N ILE A 136 -6.98 -17.59 15.13
CA ILE A 136 -6.31 -16.36 14.67
C ILE A 136 -6.72 -15.17 15.55
N CYS A 137 -8.02 -15.00 15.80
CA CYS A 137 -8.54 -13.95 16.68
C CYS A 137 -7.92 -14.02 18.09
N LYS A 138 -7.87 -15.20 18.72
CA LYS A 138 -7.27 -15.37 20.05
C LYS A 138 -5.79 -14.98 20.08
N THR A 139 -5.03 -15.37 19.05
CA THR A 139 -3.62 -15.02 18.94
C THR A 139 -3.44 -13.51 18.72
N LEU A 140 -4.26 -12.87 17.89
CA LEU A 140 -4.27 -11.41 17.75
C LEU A 140 -4.56 -10.71 19.06
N LEU A 141 -5.56 -11.16 19.83
CA LEU A 141 -5.88 -10.58 21.13
C LEU A 141 -4.71 -10.68 22.12
N LYS A 142 -3.98 -11.80 22.15
CA LYS A 142 -2.75 -11.92 22.95
C LYS A 142 -1.76 -10.81 22.63
N ILE A 143 -1.55 -10.50 21.35
CA ILE A 143 -0.61 -9.47 20.87
C ILE A 143 -1.14 -8.05 21.10
N LEU A 144 -2.44 -7.82 20.92
CA LEU A 144 -3.05 -6.49 21.05
C LEU A 144 -3.25 -6.06 22.51
N LYS A 145 -3.39 -6.99 23.45
CA LYS A 145 -3.69 -6.72 24.87
C LYS A 145 -2.59 -5.93 25.62
N PRO A 146 -1.28 -6.19 25.43
CA PRO A 146 -0.21 -5.39 26.05
C PRO A 146 -0.10 -3.97 25.51
N ILE A 147 -0.55 -3.73 24.27
CA ILE A 147 -0.33 -2.47 23.56
C ILE A 147 -1.52 -1.50 23.62
N GLN A 148 -2.53 -1.80 24.44
CA GLN A 148 -3.76 -1.03 24.60
C GLN A 148 -3.52 0.42 25.09
N PRO A 149 -4.39 1.39 24.70
CA PRO A 149 -5.51 1.25 23.75
C PRO A 149 -5.02 1.22 22.29
N VAL A 150 -5.72 0.49 21.40
CA VAL A 150 -5.31 0.28 20.00
C VAL A 150 -6.36 0.80 19.01
N MET A 151 -5.89 1.47 17.96
CA MET A 151 -6.67 1.84 16.79
C MET A 151 -6.15 1.08 15.57
N LEU A 152 -7.02 0.34 14.88
CA LEU A 152 -6.71 -0.32 13.61
C LEU A 152 -7.28 0.53 12.47
N MET A 153 -6.41 0.94 11.55
CA MET A 153 -6.80 1.69 10.37
C MET A 153 -6.56 0.84 9.13
N PHE A 154 -7.65 0.50 8.44
CA PHE A 154 -7.61 -0.18 7.16
C PHE A 154 -7.92 0.83 6.07
N ASP A 155 -6.95 1.03 5.19
CA ASP A 155 -7.05 1.91 4.04
C ASP A 155 -6.83 1.11 2.76
N SER A 156 -7.33 1.63 1.64
CA SER A 156 -7.14 1.02 0.33
C SER A 156 -6.83 2.03 -0.76
N ASP A 157 -6.27 1.54 -1.85
CA ASP A 157 -6.13 2.29 -3.07
C ASP A 157 -7.48 2.63 -3.74
N GLY A 158 -8.62 2.43 -3.08
CA GLY A 158 -9.94 2.78 -3.59
C GLY A 158 -10.48 1.88 -4.72
N GLU A 159 -9.68 0.97 -5.26
CA GLU A 159 -10.13 -0.07 -6.19
C GLU A 159 -10.33 -1.42 -5.48
N GLY A 160 -9.56 -1.69 -4.42
CA GLY A 160 -9.73 -2.85 -3.55
C GLY A 160 -10.72 -2.63 -2.39
N ASP A 161 -11.50 -3.67 -2.07
CA ASP A 161 -12.24 -3.82 -0.82
C ASP A 161 -11.51 -4.84 0.08
N MET A 162 -11.75 -4.78 1.38
CA MET A 162 -11.25 -5.80 2.31
C MET A 162 -11.90 -7.15 1.98
N ASP A 163 -11.10 -8.20 1.90
CA ASP A 163 -11.56 -9.54 1.55
C ASP A 163 -12.51 -10.12 2.61
N SER A 164 -13.39 -11.05 2.20
CA SER A 164 -14.37 -11.66 3.12
C SER A 164 -13.73 -12.36 4.32
N PRO A 165 -12.61 -13.10 4.20
CA PRO A 165 -11.88 -13.63 5.35
C PRO A 165 -11.42 -12.56 6.33
N SER A 166 -10.85 -11.46 5.85
CA SER A 166 -10.47 -10.31 6.69
C SER A 166 -11.68 -9.69 7.40
N TRP A 167 -12.82 -9.53 6.72
CA TRP A 167 -14.07 -9.08 7.35
C TRP A 167 -14.57 -10.05 8.45
N ASN A 168 -14.51 -11.35 8.20
CA ASN A 168 -14.91 -12.36 9.18
C ASN A 168 -13.99 -12.35 10.42
N LEU A 169 -12.69 -12.21 10.21
CA LEU A 169 -11.72 -12.07 11.29
C LEU A 169 -11.95 -10.79 12.09
N LEU A 170 -12.18 -9.66 11.41
CA LEU A 170 -12.49 -8.40 12.08
C LEU A 170 -13.77 -8.51 12.90
N SER A 171 -14.80 -9.17 12.35
CA SER A 171 -16.06 -9.44 13.05
C SER A 171 -15.83 -10.22 14.36
N GLU A 172 -15.11 -11.33 14.30
CA GLU A 172 -14.78 -12.15 15.49
C GLU A 172 -13.92 -11.35 16.49
N LEU A 173 -12.95 -10.57 16.00
CA LEU A 173 -12.08 -9.73 16.82
C LEU A 173 -12.87 -8.67 17.59
N MET A 174 -13.77 -7.96 16.92
CA MET A 174 -14.61 -6.94 17.55
C MET A 174 -15.50 -7.55 18.64
N GLN A 175 -16.19 -8.65 18.35
CA GLN A 175 -17.05 -9.32 19.33
C GLN A 175 -16.27 -9.82 20.55
N THR A 176 -15.13 -10.47 20.31
CA THR A 176 -14.30 -11.02 21.40
C THR A 176 -13.62 -9.90 22.20
N SER A 177 -13.24 -8.80 21.55
CA SER A 177 -12.64 -7.63 22.22
C SER A 177 -13.59 -7.02 23.25
N ILE A 178 -14.90 -6.96 22.94
CA ILE A 178 -15.94 -6.50 23.87
C ILE A 178 -16.04 -7.44 25.08
N ALA A 179 -16.09 -8.75 24.83
CA ALA A 179 -16.18 -9.75 25.88
C ALA A 179 -14.96 -9.75 26.82
N GLU A 180 -13.77 -9.48 26.29
CA GLU A 180 -12.52 -9.40 27.06
C GLU A 180 -12.20 -7.99 27.61
N GLY A 181 -13.01 -6.97 27.29
CA GLY A 181 -12.81 -5.59 27.75
C GLY A 181 -11.61 -4.88 27.14
N LEU A 182 -11.23 -5.21 25.90
CA LEU A 182 -10.19 -4.49 25.17
C LEU A 182 -10.72 -3.14 24.63
N ARG A 183 -9.84 -2.14 24.61
CA ARG A 183 -10.10 -0.80 24.06
C ARG A 183 -9.62 -0.75 22.62
N LEU A 184 -10.45 -1.29 21.73
CA LEU A 184 -10.22 -1.36 20.30
C LEU A 184 -11.10 -0.32 19.56
N PHE A 185 -10.47 0.47 18.70
CA PHE A 185 -11.17 1.32 17.75
C PHE A 185 -10.74 0.93 16.33
N VAL A 186 -11.67 0.87 15.38
CA VAL A 186 -11.38 0.43 14.02
C VAL A 186 -11.97 1.41 13.03
N THR A 187 -11.17 1.79 12.03
CA THR A 187 -11.62 2.58 10.89
C THR A 187 -11.30 1.85 9.60
N VAL A 188 -12.27 1.79 8.70
CA VAL A 188 -12.11 1.24 7.35
C VAL A 188 -12.48 2.34 6.35
N ALA A 189 -11.52 2.76 5.53
CA ALA A 189 -11.75 3.70 4.45
C ALA A 189 -12.02 2.92 3.15
N SER A 190 -13.06 3.30 2.40
CA SER A 190 -13.39 2.68 1.11
C SER A 190 -14.16 3.66 0.22
N ARG A 191 -13.94 3.55 -1.09
CA ARG A 191 -14.70 4.30 -2.11
C ARG A 191 -16.04 3.65 -2.45
N LYS A 192 -16.20 2.36 -2.14
CA LYS A 192 -17.44 1.61 -2.32
C LYS A 192 -17.98 1.25 -0.95
N MET A 193 -19.31 1.19 -0.83
CA MET A 193 -19.92 0.72 0.41
C MET A 193 -19.45 -0.71 0.70
N PRO A 194 -18.70 -0.94 1.80
CA PRO A 194 -18.17 -2.26 2.09
C PRO A 194 -19.30 -3.21 2.51
N THR A 195 -19.12 -4.51 2.22
CA THR A 195 -20.08 -5.53 2.66
C THR A 195 -19.77 -5.95 4.10
N VAL A 196 -20.24 -5.15 5.06
CA VAL A 196 -20.01 -5.40 6.49
C VAL A 196 -20.77 -6.65 6.97
N PRO A 197 -20.13 -7.56 7.71
CA PRO A 197 -20.82 -8.71 8.32
C PRO A 197 -21.94 -8.27 9.27
N TYR A 198 -23.12 -8.90 9.14
CA TYR A 198 -24.30 -8.62 9.98
C TYR A 198 -23.99 -8.69 11.49
N ALA A 199 -23.07 -9.57 11.87
CA ALA A 199 -22.71 -9.84 13.25
C ALA A 199 -22.06 -8.65 14.00
N ILE A 200 -21.57 -7.64 13.27
CA ILE A 200 -21.01 -6.40 13.82
C ILE A 200 -21.74 -5.14 13.34
N MET A 201 -22.85 -5.30 12.61
CA MET A 201 -23.54 -4.17 11.97
C MET A 201 -24.00 -3.12 12.98
N ASP A 202 -24.43 -3.54 14.17
CA ASP A 202 -24.83 -2.65 15.28
C ASP A 202 -23.65 -1.89 15.92
N LEU A 203 -22.41 -2.31 15.65
CA LEU A 203 -21.18 -1.68 16.14
C LEU A 203 -20.58 -0.70 15.11
N VAL A 204 -21.09 -0.70 13.88
CA VAL A 204 -20.54 0.11 12.79
C VAL A 204 -21.23 1.47 12.75
N TYR A 205 -20.42 2.52 12.72
CA TYR A 205 -20.87 3.87 12.44
C TYR A 205 -20.35 4.28 11.07
N GLU A 206 -21.26 4.51 10.12
CA GLU A 206 -20.91 4.92 8.77
C GLU A 206 -20.81 6.44 8.66
N VAL A 207 -19.67 6.91 8.15
CA VAL A 207 -19.46 8.32 7.79
C VAL A 207 -19.27 8.40 6.29
N LYS A 208 -20.28 8.93 5.58
CA LYS A 208 -20.18 9.22 4.16
C LYS A 208 -19.47 10.55 3.97
N LEU A 209 -18.34 10.52 3.27
CA LEU A 209 -17.66 11.73 2.81
C LEU A 209 -18.28 12.13 1.47
N LEU A 210 -19.05 13.22 1.47
CA LEU A 210 -19.63 13.80 0.27
C LEU A 210 -18.68 14.86 -0.31
N PRO A 211 -18.83 15.24 -1.59
CA PRO A 211 -18.20 16.44 -2.10
C PRO A 211 -18.51 17.63 -1.20
N LEU A 212 -17.54 18.51 -1.02
CA LEU A 212 -17.72 19.76 -0.29
C LEU A 212 -18.89 20.52 -0.91
N GLU A 213 -19.76 21.07 -0.08
CA GLU A 213 -20.73 22.04 -0.58
C GLU A 213 -20.00 23.34 -0.95
N LYS A 214 -20.72 24.25 -1.60
CA LYS A 214 -20.13 25.50 -2.06
C LYS A 214 -19.59 26.36 -0.91
N ASP A 215 -20.30 26.37 0.22
CA ASP A 215 -19.88 27.09 1.43
C ASP A 215 -18.64 26.44 2.07
N ASP A 216 -18.57 25.10 2.09
CA ASP A 216 -17.38 24.37 2.57
C ASP A 216 -16.18 24.59 1.65
N THR A 217 -16.44 24.69 0.34
CA THR A 217 -15.43 25.00 -0.67
C THR A 217 -14.90 26.42 -0.47
N GLU A 218 -15.76 27.41 -0.19
CA GLU A 218 -15.31 28.74 0.21
C GLU A 218 -14.41 28.68 1.45
N MET A 219 -14.83 27.97 2.50
CA MET A 219 -14.02 27.82 3.72
C MET A 219 -12.65 27.21 3.43
N TYR A 220 -12.59 26.21 2.54
CA TYR A 220 -11.34 25.57 2.17
C TYR A 220 -10.46 26.45 1.28
N VAL A 221 -11.02 27.14 0.28
CA VAL A 221 -10.33 28.13 -0.54
C VAL A 221 -9.71 29.22 0.34
N ARG A 222 -10.46 29.73 1.33
CA ARG A 222 -9.93 30.71 2.30
C ARG A 222 -8.73 30.14 3.05
N ALA A 223 -8.82 28.91 3.54
CA ALA A 223 -7.73 28.26 4.25
C ALA A 223 -6.47 28.11 3.37
N LEU A 224 -6.64 27.71 2.11
CA LEU A 224 -5.54 27.58 1.13
C LEU A 224 -4.88 28.93 0.81
N LEU A 225 -5.67 30.00 0.75
CA LEU A 225 -5.18 31.38 0.57
C LEU A 225 -4.58 31.99 1.86
N GLY A 226 -4.55 31.25 2.97
CA GLY A 226 -4.07 31.75 4.27
C GLY A 226 -5.00 32.77 4.92
N LEU A 227 -6.27 32.82 4.50
CA LEU A 227 -7.27 33.75 5.00
C LEU A 227 -8.03 33.17 6.22
N PRO A 228 -8.36 33.99 7.22
CA PRO A 228 -9.15 33.53 8.36
C PRO A 228 -10.56 33.10 7.94
N SER A 229 -11.08 32.06 8.59
CA SER A 229 -12.43 31.52 8.38
C SER A 229 -13.53 32.50 8.76
N ASN A 230 -13.23 33.46 9.63
CA ASN A 230 -14.15 34.48 10.10
C ASN A 230 -13.96 35.71 9.21
N GLY A 231 -14.98 36.08 8.43
CA GLY A 231 -14.97 37.10 7.38
C GLY A 231 -14.70 38.56 7.81
N ASP A 232 -14.01 38.78 8.92
CA ASP A 232 -13.97 40.07 9.58
C ASP A 232 -13.02 41.08 8.95
N ASN A 233 -12.36 40.80 7.81
CA ASN A 233 -11.80 41.88 6.97
C ASN A 233 -11.54 41.48 5.51
N LEU A 234 -11.00 40.29 5.20
CA LEU A 234 -10.66 39.90 3.82
C LEU A 234 -11.58 38.77 3.33
N GLY A 235 -12.36 39.04 2.28
CA GLY A 235 -13.27 38.07 1.64
C GLY A 235 -12.70 37.40 0.39
N VAL A 236 -13.45 36.46 -0.17
CA VAL A 236 -13.20 35.90 -1.51
C VAL A 236 -14.43 36.25 -2.35
N ASP A 237 -14.21 36.81 -3.54
CA ASP A 237 -15.31 37.17 -4.43
C ASP A 237 -16.09 35.92 -4.85
N LYS A 238 -17.40 36.05 -5.00
CA LYS A 238 -18.28 34.95 -5.35
C LYS A 238 -17.88 34.32 -6.68
N ASP A 239 -17.44 35.14 -7.64
CA ASP A 239 -17.02 34.63 -8.96
C ASP A 239 -15.81 33.68 -8.85
N VAL A 240 -14.91 33.90 -7.89
CA VAL A 240 -13.80 32.96 -7.61
C VAL A 240 -14.35 31.64 -7.08
N ILE A 241 -15.26 31.69 -6.11
CA ILE A 241 -15.87 30.48 -5.52
C ILE A 241 -16.69 29.71 -6.55
N ASP A 242 -17.46 30.42 -7.38
CA ASP A 242 -18.29 29.85 -8.43
C ASP A 242 -17.43 29.08 -9.44
N VAL A 243 -16.34 29.68 -9.93
CA VAL A 243 -15.46 29.02 -10.90
C VAL A 243 -14.67 27.88 -10.26
N VAL A 244 -14.13 28.06 -9.05
CA VAL A 244 -13.40 26.98 -8.36
C VAL A 244 -14.33 25.79 -8.11
N TYR A 245 -15.56 26.03 -7.65
CA TYR A 245 -16.54 24.98 -7.41
C TYR A 245 -16.98 24.30 -8.70
N GLU A 246 -17.22 25.05 -9.77
CA GLU A 246 -17.58 24.51 -11.09
C GLU A 246 -16.50 23.57 -11.64
N ARG A 247 -15.22 23.93 -11.46
CA ARG A 247 -14.12 23.07 -11.91
C ARG A 247 -13.90 21.87 -10.99
N ALA A 248 -13.89 22.08 -9.68
CA ALA A 248 -13.55 21.05 -8.71
C ALA A 248 -14.72 20.11 -8.35
N GLU A 249 -15.96 20.49 -8.65
CA GLU A 249 -17.20 19.81 -8.26
C GLU A 249 -17.22 19.42 -6.76
N GLY A 250 -16.67 20.28 -5.90
CA GLY A 250 -16.55 20.05 -4.45
C GLY A 250 -15.51 19.01 -4.03
N CYS A 251 -14.66 18.50 -4.94
CA CYS A 251 -13.54 17.64 -4.57
C CYS A 251 -12.42 18.46 -3.89
N PRO A 252 -12.02 18.17 -2.63
CA PRO A 252 -11.00 18.94 -1.94
C PRO A 252 -9.67 18.98 -2.70
N LEU A 253 -9.20 17.82 -3.17
CA LEU A 253 -7.94 17.72 -3.90
C LEU A 253 -7.94 18.56 -5.19
N PHE A 254 -9.09 18.63 -5.87
CA PHE A 254 -9.23 19.42 -7.09
C PHE A 254 -9.35 20.91 -6.77
N THR A 255 -10.03 21.26 -5.68
CA THR A 255 -10.11 22.64 -5.16
C THR A 255 -8.71 23.17 -4.88
N GLU A 256 -7.87 22.39 -4.18
CA GLU A 256 -6.47 22.74 -3.92
C GLU A 256 -5.71 23.00 -5.22
N ARG A 257 -5.83 22.11 -6.21
CA ARG A 257 -5.13 22.27 -7.49
C ARG A 257 -5.55 23.51 -8.28
N VAL A 258 -6.85 23.80 -8.35
CA VAL A 258 -7.36 24.99 -9.05
C VAL A 258 -6.86 26.25 -8.36
N VAL A 259 -6.88 26.29 -7.02
CA VAL A 259 -6.39 27.44 -6.24
C VAL A 259 -4.89 27.64 -6.42
N SER A 260 -4.07 26.58 -6.30
CA SER A 260 -2.63 26.67 -6.50
C SER A 260 -2.28 27.13 -7.92
N TYR A 261 -2.92 26.57 -8.95
CA TYR A 261 -2.72 26.99 -10.33
C TYR A 261 -3.04 28.47 -10.54
N ALA A 262 -4.14 28.94 -9.94
CA ALA A 262 -4.55 30.34 -10.02
C ALA A 262 -3.55 31.28 -9.34
N GLN A 263 -2.96 30.87 -8.21
CA GLN A 263 -1.92 31.64 -7.52
C GLN A 263 -0.62 31.70 -8.33
N ASP A 264 -0.16 30.55 -8.84
CA ASP A 264 1.08 30.45 -9.60
C ASP A 264 1.05 31.27 -10.89
N ASN A 265 -0.13 31.38 -11.51
CA ASN A 265 -0.35 32.14 -12.74
C ASN A 265 -0.90 33.56 -12.53
N ASN A 266 -0.94 34.05 -11.28
CA ASN A 266 -1.48 35.38 -10.92
C ASN A 266 -2.91 35.65 -11.45
N ILE A 267 -3.74 34.60 -11.52
CA ILE A 267 -5.16 34.70 -11.93
C ILE A 267 -5.99 35.26 -10.76
N PHE A 268 -5.60 35.00 -9.52
CA PHE A 268 -6.22 35.62 -8.35
C PHE A 268 -5.49 36.91 -7.98
N VAL A 269 -6.24 38.00 -7.85
CA VAL A 269 -5.74 39.32 -7.46
C VAL A 269 -6.50 39.84 -6.25
N PHE A 270 -5.83 40.68 -5.48
CA PHE A 270 -6.46 41.39 -4.38
C PHE A 270 -7.16 42.66 -4.89
N ASP A 271 -8.48 42.72 -4.75
CA ASP A 271 -9.28 43.92 -5.02
C ASP A 271 -9.34 44.77 -3.74
N GLU A 272 -8.54 45.84 -3.71
CA GLU A 272 -8.49 46.79 -2.59
C GLU A 272 -9.85 47.46 -2.32
N SER A 273 -10.69 47.64 -3.35
CA SER A 273 -11.96 48.36 -3.24
C SER A 273 -13.04 47.54 -2.55
N ARG A 274 -13.04 46.23 -2.80
CA ARG A 274 -13.97 45.26 -2.19
C ARG A 274 -13.37 44.58 -0.96
N ASN A 275 -12.05 44.71 -0.76
CA ASN A 275 -11.27 43.97 0.21
C ASN A 275 -11.48 42.45 0.06
N THR A 276 -11.39 41.98 -1.18
CA THR A 276 -11.62 40.57 -1.55
C THR A 276 -10.54 40.06 -2.50
N VAL A 277 -10.27 38.76 -2.44
CA VAL A 277 -9.58 38.07 -3.54
C VAL A 277 -10.57 37.90 -4.69
N ALA A 278 -10.26 38.43 -5.86
CA ALA A 278 -11.07 38.40 -7.06
C ALA A 278 -10.31 37.79 -8.24
N LEU A 279 -11.01 37.45 -9.31
CA LEU A 279 -10.38 37.06 -10.56
C LEU A 279 -9.73 38.28 -11.22
N ASP A 280 -8.52 38.11 -11.73
CA ASP A 280 -7.80 39.15 -12.46
C ASP A 280 -8.50 39.43 -13.78
N VAL A 281 -9.25 40.53 -13.83
CA VAL A 281 -9.94 40.99 -15.05
C VAL A 281 -8.98 41.82 -15.92
N GLY A 282 -7.67 41.56 -15.85
CA GLY A 282 -6.61 42.24 -16.59
C GLY A 282 -7.07 42.68 -17.98
N GLY A 283 -6.95 43.99 -18.25
CA GLY A 283 -7.55 44.65 -19.40
C GLY A 283 -6.91 44.30 -20.74
N ASP A 284 -7.02 43.04 -21.15
CA ASP A 284 -6.68 42.60 -22.49
C ASP A 284 -7.80 42.94 -23.49
N ILE A 285 -7.33 43.48 -24.60
CA ILE A 285 -8.02 44.37 -25.54
C ILE A 285 -8.89 43.60 -26.57
N ASP A 286 -8.91 42.27 -26.49
CA ASP A 286 -9.74 41.40 -27.31
C ASP A 286 -10.87 40.83 -26.44
N GLY A 287 -11.99 41.56 -26.37
CA GLY A 287 -13.11 41.35 -25.44
C GLY A 287 -13.90 40.05 -25.57
N ASN A 288 -13.23 38.90 -25.54
CA ASN A 288 -13.84 37.58 -25.71
C ASN A 288 -13.31 36.49 -24.76
N ASN A 289 -12.23 36.72 -23.98
CA ASN A 289 -11.75 35.79 -22.95
C ASN A 289 -11.91 36.40 -21.56
N THR A 290 -12.65 35.72 -20.70
CA THR A 290 -12.81 36.06 -19.28
C THR A 290 -11.64 35.50 -18.46
N ALA A 291 -11.39 36.07 -17.28
CA ALA A 291 -10.39 35.56 -16.35
C ALA A 291 -10.63 34.08 -15.96
N ALA A 292 -11.89 33.65 -15.95
CA ALA A 292 -12.30 32.28 -15.70
C ALA A 292 -11.89 31.31 -16.82
N ASP A 293 -11.73 31.80 -18.06
CA ASP A 293 -11.28 31.00 -19.21
C ASP A 293 -9.78 30.67 -19.13
N ARG A 294 -9.02 31.39 -18.29
CA ARG A 294 -7.62 31.10 -17.98
C ARG A 294 -7.44 29.99 -16.96
N LEU A 295 -8.49 29.64 -16.22
CA LEU A 295 -8.48 28.45 -15.37
C LEU A 295 -8.73 27.21 -16.24
N PRO A 296 -8.07 26.07 -15.98
CA PRO A 296 -8.27 24.87 -16.81
C PRO A 296 -9.64 24.23 -16.59
N LEU A 297 -10.21 23.68 -17.67
CA LEU A 297 -11.54 23.06 -17.67
C LEU A 297 -11.53 21.64 -17.06
N ASP A 298 -10.42 20.92 -17.20
CA ASP A 298 -10.22 19.57 -16.65
C ASP A 298 -9.04 19.61 -15.66
N ILE A 299 -9.24 19.05 -14.46
CA ILE A 299 -8.20 18.97 -13.43
C ILE A 299 -7.16 17.90 -13.77
N VAL A 300 -7.52 16.88 -14.55
CA VAL A 300 -6.53 15.98 -15.13
C VAL A 300 -5.56 16.81 -15.96
N ASP A 301 -6.04 17.76 -16.77
CA ASP A 301 -5.17 18.65 -17.54
C ASP A 301 -4.32 19.56 -16.64
N ILE A 302 -4.83 20.08 -15.52
CA ILE A 302 -4.03 20.86 -14.54
C ILE A 302 -2.85 20.02 -14.02
N VAL A 303 -3.15 18.79 -13.61
CA VAL A 303 -2.16 17.89 -13.03
C VAL A 303 -1.13 17.48 -14.08
N LEU A 304 -1.56 17.21 -15.31
CA LEU A 304 -0.66 16.89 -16.42
C LEU A 304 0.15 18.12 -16.87
N GLU A 305 -0.43 19.32 -16.83
CA GLU A 305 0.25 20.56 -17.19
C GLU A 305 1.42 20.84 -16.23
N ALA A 306 1.23 20.61 -14.93
CA ALA A 306 2.32 20.67 -13.95
C ALA A 306 3.45 19.67 -14.25
N LEU A 307 3.15 18.59 -14.99
CA LEU A 307 4.11 17.55 -15.39
C LEU A 307 4.62 17.73 -16.84
N ASN A 308 4.07 18.66 -17.63
CA ASN A 308 4.45 18.84 -19.05
C ASN A 308 5.92 19.22 -19.23
N GLY A 309 6.54 19.83 -18.22
CA GLY A 309 7.97 20.17 -18.23
C GLY A 309 8.91 18.98 -18.00
N LEU A 310 8.39 17.79 -17.68
CA LEU A 310 9.21 16.62 -17.41
C LEU A 310 9.83 16.05 -18.69
N PRO A 311 11.13 15.68 -18.68
CA PRO A 311 11.74 14.91 -19.74
C PRO A 311 10.97 13.61 -20.03
N PRO A 312 10.94 13.13 -21.29
CA PRO A 312 10.22 11.91 -21.67
C PRO A 312 10.56 10.70 -20.80
N GLU A 313 11.82 10.59 -20.37
CA GLU A 313 12.28 9.45 -19.59
C GLU A 313 11.76 9.47 -18.15
N LEU A 314 11.40 10.63 -17.60
CA LEU A 314 10.72 10.73 -16.31
C LEU A 314 9.22 10.42 -16.45
N TRP A 315 8.62 10.76 -17.58
CA TRP A 315 7.25 10.35 -17.91
C TRP A 315 7.11 8.83 -17.98
N ASP A 316 8.06 8.14 -18.61
CA ASP A 316 8.07 6.68 -18.68
C ASP A 316 8.05 6.05 -17.27
N VAL A 317 8.85 6.60 -16.35
CA VAL A 317 8.90 6.16 -14.95
C VAL A 317 7.57 6.38 -14.24
N LEU A 318 6.93 7.55 -14.42
CA LEU A 318 5.62 7.83 -13.84
C LEU A 318 4.56 6.85 -14.36
N LYS A 319 4.55 6.57 -15.67
CA LYS A 319 3.62 5.61 -16.27
C LYS A 319 3.82 4.21 -15.69
N ILE A 320 5.06 3.73 -15.64
CA ILE A 320 5.41 2.43 -15.06
C ILE A 320 5.00 2.37 -13.58
N ALA A 321 5.36 3.36 -12.77
CA ALA A 321 4.97 3.43 -11.37
C ALA A 321 3.45 3.42 -11.19
N SER A 322 2.69 4.06 -12.09
CA SER A 322 1.22 4.10 -12.00
C SER A 322 0.57 2.74 -12.34
N CYS A 323 1.23 1.96 -13.21
CA CYS A 323 0.87 0.58 -13.53
C CYS A 323 1.31 -0.41 -12.44
N ILE A 324 2.38 -0.11 -11.70
CA ILE A 324 2.81 -0.87 -10.53
C ILE A 324 1.86 -0.66 -9.35
N GLY A 325 1.39 0.57 -9.09
CA GLY A 325 0.41 0.84 -8.03
C GLY A 325 0.63 2.14 -7.27
N TYR A 326 -0.29 2.44 -6.35
CA TYR A 326 -0.22 3.65 -5.52
C TYR A 326 0.86 3.58 -4.42
N SER A 327 1.21 2.38 -3.97
CA SER A 327 2.40 2.15 -3.15
C SER A 327 3.04 0.85 -3.59
N PHE A 328 4.37 0.78 -3.57
CA PHE A 328 5.08 -0.41 -4.03
C PHE A 328 6.47 -0.51 -3.40
N ASP A 329 7.02 -1.73 -3.38
CA ASP A 329 8.41 -1.99 -3.05
C ASP A 329 9.25 -1.96 -4.34
N ILE A 330 10.22 -1.05 -4.39
CA ILE A 330 11.08 -0.87 -5.55
C ILE A 330 12.08 -2.02 -5.75
N ASN A 331 12.36 -2.79 -4.69
CA ASN A 331 13.33 -3.89 -4.73
C ASN A 331 12.83 -5.04 -5.63
N ILE A 332 11.50 -5.18 -5.77
CA ILE A 332 10.88 -6.14 -6.71
C ILE A 332 11.23 -5.80 -8.18
N TYR A 333 11.56 -4.54 -8.45
CA TYR A 333 11.75 -4.00 -9.80
C TYR A 333 13.19 -3.56 -10.07
N GLU A 334 14.17 -4.07 -9.32
CA GLU A 334 15.61 -3.74 -9.48
C GLU A 334 16.11 -3.89 -10.92
N ALA A 335 15.64 -4.91 -11.63
CA ALA A 335 16.07 -5.17 -13.00
C ALA A 335 15.63 -4.09 -14.01
N LEU A 336 14.62 -3.25 -13.67
CA LEU A 336 14.30 -2.05 -14.46
C LEU A 336 15.39 -0.99 -14.40
N GLU A 337 16.29 -1.01 -13.40
CA GLU A 337 17.36 -0.02 -13.28
C GLU A 337 18.34 -0.11 -14.45
N SER A 338 18.75 -1.31 -14.82
CA SER A 338 19.77 -1.52 -15.85
C SER A 338 19.32 -1.13 -17.27
N GLY A 339 18.01 -0.95 -17.49
CA GLY A 339 17.44 -0.54 -18.78
C GLY A 339 16.86 0.88 -18.79
N LEU A 340 16.14 1.26 -17.72
CA LEU A 340 15.39 2.50 -17.66
C LEU A 340 15.93 3.50 -16.64
N GLY A 341 16.83 3.09 -15.74
CA GLY A 341 17.21 3.91 -14.58
C GLY A 341 16.01 4.16 -13.67
N PHE A 342 15.13 3.17 -13.50
CA PHE A 342 13.85 3.35 -12.83
C PHE A 342 13.99 3.87 -11.40
N GLN A 343 14.85 3.27 -10.58
CA GLN A 343 15.08 3.68 -9.19
C GLN A 343 15.75 5.04 -9.09
N SER A 344 16.80 5.27 -9.88
CA SER A 344 17.51 6.56 -9.88
C SER A 344 16.62 7.71 -10.32
N ARG A 345 15.74 7.49 -11.31
CA ARG A 345 14.77 8.49 -11.77
C ARG A 345 13.59 8.66 -10.81
N LEU A 346 13.15 7.61 -10.13
CA LEU A 346 12.12 7.71 -9.09
C LEU A 346 12.61 8.58 -7.92
N ALA A 347 13.85 8.36 -7.47
CA ALA A 347 14.51 9.21 -6.47
C ALA A 347 14.64 10.65 -6.96
N HIS A 348 14.97 10.86 -8.25
CA HIS A 348 15.00 12.21 -8.82
C HIS A 348 13.62 12.89 -8.84
N LEU A 349 12.55 12.14 -9.12
CA LEU A 349 11.16 12.63 -9.07
C LEU A 349 10.72 12.98 -7.64
N GLU A 350 11.19 12.22 -6.64
CA GLU A 350 11.01 12.56 -5.23
C GLU A 350 11.75 13.86 -4.88
N GLU A 351 13.05 13.95 -5.15
CA GLU A 351 13.90 15.09 -4.74
C GLU A 351 13.50 16.42 -5.40
N MET A 352 13.14 16.39 -6.68
CA MET A 352 12.89 17.62 -7.46
C MET A 352 11.43 18.04 -7.50
N PHE A 353 10.50 17.08 -7.46
CA PHE A 353 9.08 17.34 -7.72
C PHE A 353 8.17 16.88 -6.56
N GLU A 354 8.71 16.24 -5.53
CA GLU A 354 7.96 15.70 -4.38
C GLU A 354 6.75 14.83 -4.79
N ILE A 355 6.86 14.11 -5.91
CA ILE A 355 5.75 13.30 -6.44
C ILE A 355 5.55 12.02 -5.60
N PHE A 356 6.63 11.52 -5.02
CA PHE A 356 6.65 10.31 -4.20
C PHE A 356 7.10 10.62 -2.77
N GLU A 357 6.67 9.76 -1.85
CA GLU A 357 7.15 9.68 -0.47
C GLU A 357 7.83 8.33 -0.26
N ARG A 358 9.03 8.34 0.30
CA ARG A 358 9.77 7.12 0.65
C ARG A 358 9.42 6.64 2.06
N LEU A 359 8.81 5.46 2.15
CA LEU A 359 8.31 4.87 3.41
C LEU A 359 9.35 3.98 4.13
N GLY A 360 10.62 4.01 3.69
CA GLY A 360 11.69 3.13 4.18
C GLY A 360 11.79 1.80 3.44
N ASP A 361 12.95 1.13 3.54
CA ASP A 361 13.25 -0.20 2.98
C ASP A 361 12.97 -0.39 1.49
N GLY A 362 13.10 0.68 0.68
CA GLY A 362 12.82 0.63 -0.75
C GLY A 362 11.34 0.81 -1.12
N ARG A 363 10.47 1.07 -0.14
CA ARG A 363 9.06 1.34 -0.40
C ARG A 363 8.82 2.79 -0.79
N TYR A 364 8.01 2.96 -1.82
CA TYR A 364 7.54 4.26 -2.30
C TYR A 364 6.02 4.32 -2.28
N GLN A 365 5.49 5.52 -2.07
CA GLN A 365 4.08 5.84 -2.20
C GLN A 365 3.94 7.13 -3.00
N TRP A 366 2.90 7.25 -3.81
CA TRP A 366 2.58 8.52 -4.44
C TRP A 366 2.10 9.51 -3.37
N LYS A 367 2.64 10.72 -3.34
CA LYS A 367 2.26 11.73 -2.35
C LYS A 367 0.81 12.20 -2.54
N HIS A 368 0.38 12.29 -3.80
CA HIS A 368 -0.95 12.77 -4.16
C HIS A 368 -1.70 11.78 -5.05
N ARG A 369 -2.90 11.40 -4.60
CA ARG A 369 -3.79 10.48 -5.31
C ARG A 369 -4.22 10.97 -6.70
N ALA A 370 -4.47 12.26 -6.87
CA ALA A 370 -4.83 12.84 -8.16
C ALA A 370 -3.70 12.72 -9.18
N VAL A 371 -2.44 12.83 -8.76
CA VAL A 371 -1.29 12.68 -9.67
C VAL A 371 -1.20 11.24 -10.18
N TYR A 372 -1.32 10.27 -9.27
CA TYR A 372 -1.40 8.86 -9.64
C TYR A 372 -2.54 8.58 -10.63
N GLU A 373 -3.74 9.11 -10.38
CA GLU A 373 -4.91 8.88 -11.24
C GLU A 373 -4.81 9.60 -12.59
N ALA A 374 -4.30 10.83 -12.62
CA ALA A 374 -4.07 11.59 -13.84
C ALA A 374 -3.05 10.89 -14.74
N VAL A 375 -1.89 10.50 -14.20
CA VAL A 375 -0.86 9.75 -14.94
C VAL A 375 -1.43 8.43 -15.43
N ARG A 376 -2.18 7.69 -14.61
CA ARG A 376 -2.80 6.42 -15.02
C ARG A 376 -3.85 6.61 -16.11
N SER A 377 -4.54 7.74 -16.16
CA SER A 377 -5.62 8.00 -17.13
C SER A 377 -5.11 8.26 -18.55
N VAL A 378 -3.90 8.82 -18.70
CA VAL A 378 -3.32 9.16 -20.01
C VAL A 378 -2.68 7.97 -20.73
N ILE A 379 -2.46 6.85 -20.04
CA ILE A 379 -1.87 5.66 -20.64
C ILE A 379 -2.90 4.98 -21.53
N ILE A 380 -2.68 5.06 -22.84
CA ILE A 380 -3.50 4.42 -23.86
C ILE A 380 -3.46 2.89 -23.71
N THR A 381 -4.49 2.20 -24.20
CA THR A 381 -4.70 0.76 -23.96
C THR A 381 -3.50 -0.11 -24.37
N ASN A 382 -2.94 0.09 -25.56
CA ASN A 382 -1.82 -0.72 -26.04
C ASN A 382 -0.55 -0.50 -25.22
N GLU A 383 -0.22 0.76 -24.92
CA GLU A 383 0.93 1.09 -24.07
C GLU A 383 0.79 0.48 -22.67
N ARG A 384 -0.43 0.51 -22.10
CA ARG A 384 -0.70 -0.10 -20.79
C ARG A 384 -0.44 -1.61 -20.80
N VAL A 385 -0.85 -2.31 -21.86
CA VAL A 385 -0.60 -3.74 -22.05
C VAL A 385 0.91 -4.02 -22.11
N GLU A 386 1.67 -3.21 -22.86
CA GLU A 386 3.12 -3.32 -22.97
C GLU A 386 3.84 -3.08 -21.63
N ILE A 387 3.43 -2.05 -20.88
CA ILE A 387 3.98 -1.77 -19.55
C ILE A 387 3.71 -2.94 -18.60
N HIS A 388 2.49 -3.49 -18.58
CA HIS A 388 2.20 -4.65 -17.73
C HIS A 388 2.95 -5.92 -18.17
N ALA A 389 3.19 -6.09 -19.48
CA ALA A 389 4.01 -7.18 -19.98
C ALA A 389 5.45 -7.09 -19.47
N MET A 390 6.04 -5.88 -19.51
CA MET A 390 7.36 -5.58 -18.97
C MET A 390 7.41 -5.84 -17.47
N ILE A 391 6.48 -5.26 -16.69
CA ILE A 391 6.41 -5.45 -15.22
C ILE A 391 6.36 -6.94 -14.87
N SER A 392 5.54 -7.73 -15.58
CA SER A 392 5.45 -9.17 -15.34
C SER A 392 6.75 -9.91 -15.60
N GLU A 393 7.54 -9.50 -16.60
CA GLU A 393 8.82 -10.12 -16.94
C GLU A 393 9.88 -9.79 -15.88
N GLU A 394 9.84 -8.58 -15.30
CA GLU A 394 10.75 -8.20 -14.22
C GLU A 394 10.46 -8.97 -12.93
N ILE A 395 9.19 -9.13 -12.57
CA ILE A 395 8.82 -9.96 -11.41
C ILE A 395 9.31 -11.40 -11.62
N GLU A 396 9.20 -11.94 -12.84
CA GLU A 396 9.73 -13.27 -13.15
C GLU A 396 11.25 -13.38 -12.95
N LYS A 397 12.02 -12.35 -13.34
CA LYS A 397 13.47 -12.31 -13.11
C LYS A 397 13.78 -12.29 -11.62
N ALA A 398 13.12 -11.43 -10.85
CA ALA A 398 13.30 -11.35 -9.40
C ALA A 398 12.99 -12.69 -8.71
N GLU A 399 11.88 -13.34 -9.07
CA GLU A 399 11.52 -14.69 -8.60
C GLU A 399 12.59 -15.73 -8.94
N ASN A 400 13.17 -15.67 -10.15
CA ASN A 400 14.22 -16.58 -10.59
C ASN A 400 15.55 -16.37 -9.84
N GLU A 401 15.88 -15.13 -9.49
CA GLU A 401 17.08 -14.80 -8.75
C GLU A 401 16.97 -15.20 -7.28
N SER A 402 15.86 -14.88 -6.62
CA SER A 402 15.57 -15.35 -5.26
C SER A 402 15.63 -16.87 -5.19
N ARG A 403 14.96 -17.60 -6.12
CA ARG A 403 15.02 -19.08 -6.18
C ARG A 403 16.44 -19.65 -6.21
N LYS A 404 17.41 -18.95 -6.82
CA LYS A 404 18.81 -19.39 -6.85
C LYS A 404 19.55 -19.13 -5.53
N GLN A 405 19.15 -18.11 -4.78
CA GLN A 405 19.82 -17.67 -3.57
C GLN A 405 19.34 -18.45 -2.33
N ASP A 406 18.03 -18.55 -2.13
CA ASP A 406 17.41 -19.05 -0.90
C ASP A 406 16.64 -20.38 -1.08
N GLY A 407 16.43 -20.82 -2.34
CA GLY A 407 15.62 -21.99 -2.69
C GLY A 407 14.11 -21.83 -2.44
N LYS A 408 13.69 -20.68 -1.90
CA LYS A 408 12.31 -20.27 -1.59
C LYS A 408 12.02 -19.00 -2.39
N GLY A 409 11.85 -19.15 -3.70
CA GLY A 409 11.53 -18.04 -4.60
C GLY A 409 10.47 -17.09 -4.05
N LEU A 410 10.60 -15.79 -4.35
CA LEU A 410 9.58 -14.77 -4.08
C LEU A 410 8.18 -15.35 -4.37
N ASN A 411 7.37 -15.48 -3.32
CA ASN A 411 6.21 -16.37 -3.33
C ASN A 411 4.98 -15.78 -4.04
N ASP A 412 5.10 -14.57 -4.59
CA ASP A 412 3.97 -13.79 -5.11
C ASP A 412 3.68 -14.05 -6.59
N SER A 413 3.44 -15.33 -6.90
CA SER A 413 2.97 -15.75 -8.22
C SER A 413 1.64 -15.07 -8.62
N VAL A 414 0.88 -14.55 -7.65
CA VAL A 414 -0.43 -13.93 -7.85
C VAL A 414 -0.27 -12.50 -8.38
N LEU A 415 0.64 -11.70 -7.82
CA LEU A 415 0.99 -10.39 -8.34
C LEU A 415 1.45 -10.47 -9.80
N ARG A 416 2.35 -11.41 -10.10
CA ARG A 416 2.80 -11.64 -11.48
C ARG A 416 1.65 -12.10 -12.39
N ALA A 417 0.80 -13.02 -11.93
CA ALA A 417 -0.35 -13.49 -12.70
C ALA A 417 -1.28 -12.34 -13.10
N ARG A 418 -1.48 -11.37 -12.21
CA ARG A 418 -2.31 -10.21 -12.51
C ARG A 418 -1.70 -9.31 -13.58
N HIS A 419 -0.41 -9.02 -13.48
CA HIS A 419 0.27 -8.28 -14.55
C HIS A 419 0.22 -9.03 -15.89
N CYS A 420 0.29 -10.37 -15.88
CA CYS A 420 0.05 -11.18 -17.08
C CYS A 420 -1.37 -10.99 -17.64
N VAL A 421 -2.43 -11.00 -16.81
CA VAL A 421 -3.82 -10.76 -17.29
C VAL A 421 -3.98 -9.36 -17.89
N LEU A 422 -3.38 -8.36 -17.26
CA LEU A 422 -3.40 -6.98 -17.74
C LEU A 422 -2.55 -6.77 -19.00
N ALA A 423 -1.61 -7.68 -19.25
CA ALA A 423 -0.78 -7.76 -20.44
C ALA A 423 -1.35 -8.71 -21.52
N ASP A 424 -2.60 -9.17 -21.37
CA ASP A 424 -3.25 -10.17 -22.23
C ASP A 424 -2.47 -11.50 -22.39
N LYS A 425 -1.55 -11.81 -21.46
CA LYS A 425 -0.80 -13.08 -21.36
C LYS A 425 -1.58 -14.11 -20.53
N PHE A 426 -2.79 -14.48 -21.00
CA PHE A 426 -3.72 -15.31 -20.22
C PHE A 426 -3.20 -16.70 -19.86
N ASP A 427 -2.38 -17.31 -20.71
CA ASP A 427 -1.86 -18.68 -20.48
C ASP A 427 -0.88 -18.72 -19.30
N SER A 428 0.01 -17.73 -19.24
CA SER A 428 0.94 -17.55 -18.13
C SER A 428 0.18 -17.30 -16.84
N ALA A 429 -0.82 -16.41 -16.87
CA ALA A 429 -1.66 -16.11 -15.70
C ALA A 429 -2.44 -17.34 -15.21
N LEU A 430 -3.01 -18.12 -16.12
CA LEU A 430 -3.82 -19.31 -15.82
C LEU A 430 -3.05 -20.31 -14.95
N GLN A 431 -1.82 -20.66 -15.34
CA GLN A 431 -1.01 -21.62 -14.58
C GLN A 431 -0.70 -21.12 -13.17
N MET A 432 -0.41 -19.82 -13.04
CA MET A 432 -0.10 -19.20 -11.75
C MET A 432 -1.33 -19.15 -10.84
N TYR A 433 -2.50 -18.77 -11.37
CA TYR A 433 -3.74 -18.80 -10.59
C TYR A 433 -4.16 -20.21 -10.19
N MET A 434 -3.99 -21.20 -11.06
CA MET A 434 -4.25 -22.61 -10.71
C MET A 434 -3.33 -23.10 -9.59
N SER A 435 -2.03 -22.78 -9.68
CA SER A 435 -1.06 -23.12 -8.63
C SER A 435 -1.37 -22.41 -7.31
N ALA A 436 -1.70 -21.12 -7.35
CA ALA A 436 -2.10 -20.34 -6.18
C ALA A 436 -3.37 -20.92 -5.53
N GLY A 437 -4.38 -21.29 -6.32
CA GLY A 437 -5.59 -21.93 -5.83
C GLY A 437 -5.31 -23.26 -5.12
N LYS A 438 -4.46 -24.11 -5.71
CA LYS A 438 -4.06 -25.37 -5.10
C LYS A 438 -3.29 -25.18 -3.79
N ARG A 439 -2.36 -24.21 -3.73
CA ARG A 439 -1.64 -23.86 -2.50
C ARG A 439 -2.59 -23.35 -1.41
N ALA A 440 -3.58 -22.55 -1.78
CA ALA A 440 -4.60 -22.07 -0.84
C ALA A 440 -5.46 -23.23 -0.31
N GLU A 441 -5.84 -24.18 -1.16
CA GLU A 441 -6.56 -25.40 -0.79
C GLU A 441 -5.74 -26.28 0.17
N GLU A 442 -4.46 -26.50 -0.11
CA GLU A 442 -3.53 -27.23 0.77
C GLU A 442 -3.40 -26.59 2.17
N ARG A 443 -3.65 -25.28 2.26
CA ARG A 443 -3.67 -24.49 3.51
C ARG A 443 -5.08 -24.34 4.11
N PHE A 444 -6.09 -25.02 3.56
CA PHE A 444 -7.49 -24.93 3.97
C PHE A 444 -8.10 -23.52 3.84
N ASN A 445 -7.50 -22.66 3.00
CA ASN A 445 -8.03 -21.34 2.69
C ASN A 445 -8.93 -21.40 1.45
N PHE A 446 -10.11 -21.99 1.62
CA PHE A 446 -11.05 -22.21 0.51
C PHE A 446 -11.57 -20.92 -0.13
N SER A 447 -11.65 -19.84 0.64
CA SER A 447 -12.02 -18.50 0.12
C SER A 447 -10.98 -17.97 -0.86
N GLU A 448 -9.69 -18.05 -0.52
CA GLU A 448 -8.61 -17.67 -1.43
C GLU A 448 -8.57 -18.61 -2.64
N ALA A 449 -8.71 -19.92 -2.42
CA ALA A 449 -8.73 -20.91 -3.48
C ALA A 449 -9.85 -20.63 -4.50
N GLU A 450 -11.07 -20.35 -4.04
CA GLU A 450 -12.19 -20.00 -4.91
C GLU A 450 -11.89 -18.75 -5.75
N VAL A 451 -11.33 -17.71 -5.14
CA VAL A 451 -10.96 -16.47 -5.81
C VAL A 451 -9.92 -16.74 -6.91
N MET A 452 -8.86 -17.50 -6.61
CA MET A 452 -7.83 -17.87 -7.57
C MET A 452 -8.39 -18.70 -8.72
N TYR A 453 -9.20 -19.73 -8.43
CA TYR A 453 -9.82 -20.55 -9.46
C TYR A 453 -10.79 -19.75 -10.33
N ARG A 454 -11.48 -18.74 -9.77
CA ARG A 454 -12.33 -17.83 -10.56
C ARG A 454 -11.51 -16.97 -11.54
N GLN A 455 -10.35 -16.48 -11.11
CA GLN A 455 -9.41 -15.77 -12.00
C GLN A 455 -8.87 -16.69 -13.11
N ALA A 456 -8.53 -17.94 -12.78
CA ALA A 456 -8.14 -18.95 -13.76
C ALA A 456 -9.25 -19.20 -14.80
N ILE A 457 -10.51 -19.32 -14.35
CA ILE A 457 -11.66 -19.47 -15.26
C ILE A 457 -11.81 -18.24 -16.16
N ASP A 458 -11.60 -17.03 -15.66
CA ASP A 458 -11.63 -15.81 -16.47
C ASP A 458 -10.54 -15.80 -17.55
N CYS A 459 -9.32 -16.22 -17.20
CA CYS A 459 -8.22 -16.38 -18.15
C CYS A 459 -8.60 -17.35 -19.29
N ILE A 460 -9.22 -18.49 -18.95
CA ILE A 460 -9.71 -19.47 -19.94
C ILE A 460 -10.74 -18.83 -20.88
N LYS A 461 -11.68 -18.05 -20.36
CA LYS A 461 -12.71 -17.38 -21.17
C LYS A 461 -12.11 -16.37 -22.14
N ARG A 462 -11.06 -15.64 -21.70
CA ARG A 462 -10.39 -14.59 -22.49
C ARG A 462 -9.39 -15.14 -23.50
N ALA A 463 -8.73 -16.27 -23.22
CA ALA A 463 -7.78 -16.92 -24.13
C ALA A 463 -8.43 -17.54 -25.39
N GLY A 464 -9.73 -17.80 -25.37
CA GLY A 464 -10.45 -18.45 -26.48
C GLY A 464 -10.27 -19.99 -26.50
N SER A 465 -11.14 -20.67 -27.25
CA SER A 465 -11.34 -22.13 -27.19
C SER A 465 -10.14 -22.99 -27.60
N ASP A 466 -9.21 -22.45 -28.41
CA ASP A 466 -8.08 -23.20 -28.98
C ASP A 466 -6.92 -23.40 -28.00
N VAL A 467 -6.89 -22.65 -26.90
CA VAL A 467 -5.76 -22.67 -25.94
C VAL A 467 -6.01 -23.58 -24.74
N VAL A 468 -7.28 -23.79 -24.40
CA VAL A 468 -7.77 -24.59 -23.28
C VAL A 468 -7.29 -26.06 -23.35
N ALA A 469 -7.13 -26.59 -24.57
CA ALA A 469 -6.68 -27.96 -24.79
C ALA A 469 -5.19 -28.18 -24.47
N GLY A 470 -4.34 -27.15 -24.58
CA GLY A 470 -2.91 -27.26 -24.32
C GLY A 470 -2.54 -27.15 -22.84
N VAL A 471 -3.28 -26.36 -22.05
CA VAL A 471 -2.96 -26.09 -20.63
C VAL A 471 -3.64 -27.08 -19.69
N LEU A 472 -4.88 -27.50 -19.96
CA LEU A 472 -5.59 -28.47 -19.11
C LEU A 472 -5.16 -29.93 -19.35
N PHE A 473 -4.57 -30.23 -20.52
CA PHE A 473 -4.19 -31.58 -20.92
C PHE A 473 -2.71 -31.74 -21.25
N SER A 474 -1.84 -30.79 -20.87
CA SER A 474 -0.39 -31.00 -20.99
C SER A 474 0.00 -32.19 -20.10
N PRO A 475 0.42 -33.34 -20.67
CA PRO A 475 0.88 -34.45 -19.87
C PRO A 475 2.33 -34.17 -19.53
N LYS A 476 2.59 -33.74 -18.29
CA LYS A 476 3.92 -33.82 -17.70
C LYS A 476 3.83 -34.31 -16.26
N ASP A 477 4.11 -35.62 -16.15
CA ASP A 477 4.92 -36.34 -15.16
C ASP A 477 4.78 -36.02 -13.66
#